data_AF-A0A3C0IWP9-F1
#
_entry.id   AF-A0A3C0IWP9-F1
#
_cell.length_a   1.000
_cell.length_b   1.000
_cell.length_c   1.000
_cell.angle_alpha   90.00
_cell.angle_beta   90.00
_cell.angle_gamma   90.00
#
_symmetry.space_group_name_H-M   'P 1'
#
loop_
_entity.id
_entity.type
_entity.pdbx_description
1 polymer ?
#
loop_
_entity_poly.entity_id
_entity_poly.type
_entity_poly.pdbx_seq_one_letter_code
_entity_poly.pdbx_strand_id
1 'polypeptide(L)'
;VGINALGALLRVRNGELTQGERSLALQRELVEEALEVAAKKGVSLTHHDMVAQVVAVCEKTSGNINSMLQDVLRKRKTEIQFINGAIVREGGRLGVSTPVNRAVRDLIMAIEASYEKQV
;
A
#
# COMPACT_ATOMS: atom_id res chain seq x y z
N VAL A 1 3.32 -2.54 3.36
CA VAL A 1 2.05 -1.91 2.94
C VAL A 1 2.08 -0.44 3.35
N GLY A 2 1.31 0.45 2.72
CA GLY A 2 1.24 1.87 3.09
C GLY A 2 2.04 2.82 2.19
N ILE A 3 3.08 2.37 1.48
CA ILE A 3 3.92 3.26 0.64
C ILE A 3 3.63 3.04 -0.85
N ASN A 4 3.98 1.85 -1.35
CA ASN A 4 4.09 1.61 -2.80
C ASN A 4 2.79 1.91 -3.57
N ALA A 5 1.67 1.37 -3.09
CA ALA A 5 0.40 1.55 -3.76
C ALA A 5 -0.11 2.99 -3.71
N LEU A 6 0.09 3.72 -2.60
CA LEU A 6 -0.25 5.15 -2.53
C LEU A 6 0.64 6.00 -3.44
N GLY A 7 1.96 5.76 -3.42
CA GLY A 7 2.87 6.44 -4.34
C GLY A 7 2.53 6.17 -5.80
N ALA A 8 2.13 4.94 -6.13
CA ALA A 8 1.70 4.56 -7.47
C ALA A 8 0.38 5.23 -7.90
N LEU A 9 -0.63 5.27 -7.01
CA LEU A 9 -1.91 5.93 -7.26
C LEU A 9 -1.78 7.44 -7.42
N LEU A 10 -1.03 8.07 -6.52
CA LEU A 10 -0.87 9.52 -6.47
C LEU A 10 0.22 10.03 -7.43
N ARG A 11 1.04 9.13 -7.99
CA ARG A 11 2.17 9.44 -8.88
C ARG A 11 3.20 10.39 -8.27
N VAL A 12 3.53 10.16 -7.00
CA VAL A 12 4.48 10.98 -6.23
C VAL A 12 5.62 10.15 -5.66
N ARG A 13 6.72 10.83 -5.31
CA ARG A 13 7.85 10.23 -4.57
C ARG A 13 7.44 9.89 -3.15
N ASN A 14 8.17 9.00 -2.50
CA ASN A 14 7.81 8.54 -1.15
C ASN A 14 7.71 9.66 -0.12
N GLY A 15 8.56 10.70 -0.22
CA GLY A 15 8.56 11.83 0.72
C GLY A 15 7.29 12.69 0.65
N GLU A 16 6.65 12.76 -0.52
CA GLU A 16 5.41 13.51 -0.71
C GLU A 16 4.24 12.87 0.03
N LEU A 17 4.30 11.56 0.29
CA LEU A 17 3.23 10.84 0.97
C LEU A 17 3.05 11.29 2.42
N THR A 18 4.08 11.87 3.06
CA THR A 18 4.01 12.32 4.46
C THR A 18 3.56 13.78 4.61
N GLN A 19 3.41 14.51 3.51
CA GLN A 19 3.08 15.94 3.54
C GLN A 19 1.56 16.22 3.65
N GLY A 20 0.71 15.24 3.32
CA GLY A 20 -0.74 15.41 3.32
C GLY A 20 -1.45 14.61 4.41
N GLU A 21 -2.32 15.26 5.18
CA GLU A 21 -3.11 14.62 6.25
C GLU A 21 -3.91 13.41 5.77
N ARG A 22 -4.54 13.51 4.59
CA ARG A 22 -5.31 12.41 4.00
C ARG A 22 -4.42 11.25 3.54
N SER A 23 -3.21 11.54 3.05
CA SER A 23 -2.25 10.49 2.69
C SER A 23 -1.77 9.74 3.94
N LEU A 24 -1.45 10.46 5.01
CA LEU A 24 -1.08 9.86 6.30
C LEU A 24 -2.22 9.02 6.90
N ALA A 25 -3.47 9.49 6.81
CA ALA A 25 -4.64 8.72 7.24
C ALA A 25 -4.77 7.40 6.46
N LEU A 26 -4.63 7.44 5.12
CA LEU A 26 -4.65 6.23 4.29
C LEU A 26 -3.49 5.29 4.61
N GLN A 27 -2.29 5.81 4.87
CA GLN A 27 -1.15 4.98 5.30
C GLN A 27 -1.47 4.24 6.60
N ARG A 28 -2.03 4.95 7.58
CA ARG A 28 -2.44 4.39 8.87
C ARG A 28 -3.47 3.29 8.66
N GLU A 29 -4.59 3.58 7.98
CA GLU A 29 -5.66 2.61 7.75
C GLU A 29 -5.16 1.35 7.02
N LEU A 30 -4.33 1.51 5.99
CA LEU A 30 -3.72 0.40 5.27
C LEU A 30 -2.84 -0.49 6.16
N VAL A 31 -2.07 0.13 7.07
CA VAL A 31 -1.20 -0.58 8.01
C VAL A 31 -2.04 -1.27 9.08
N GLU A 32 -2.99 -0.57 9.70
CA GLU A 32 -3.85 -1.11 10.76
C GLU A 32 -4.62 -2.35 10.32
N GLU A 33 -5.20 -2.35 9.12
CA GLU A 33 -5.83 -3.55 8.55
C GLU A 33 -4.83 -4.72 8.42
N ALA A 34 -3.60 -4.45 8.00
CA ALA A 34 -2.57 -5.48 7.88
C ALA A 34 -2.12 -6.01 9.26
N LEU A 35 -2.08 -5.14 10.28
CA LEU A 35 -1.79 -5.53 11.65
C LEU A 35 -2.89 -6.42 12.23
N GLU A 36 -4.16 -6.11 11.97
CA GLU A 36 -5.29 -6.93 12.43
C GLU A 36 -5.22 -8.34 11.81
N VAL A 37 -4.94 -8.41 10.50
CA VAL A 37 -4.71 -9.70 9.81
C VAL A 37 -3.52 -10.45 10.43
N ALA A 38 -2.39 -9.78 10.66
CA ALA A 38 -1.20 -10.38 11.25
C ALA A 38 -1.46 -10.92 12.66
N ALA A 39 -2.15 -10.14 13.50
CA ALA A 39 -2.54 -10.52 14.86
C ALA A 39 -3.43 -11.76 14.86
N LYS A 40 -4.44 -11.81 13.96
CA LYS A 40 -5.33 -12.97 13.83
C LYS A 40 -4.61 -14.23 13.33
N LYS A 41 -3.49 -14.09 12.62
CA LYS A 41 -2.59 -15.19 12.23
C LYS A 41 -1.61 -15.63 13.31
N GLY A 42 -1.56 -14.95 14.46
CA GLY A 42 -0.57 -15.21 15.50
C GLY A 42 0.84 -14.75 15.13
N VAL A 43 0.98 -13.80 14.18
CA VAL A 43 2.28 -13.21 13.85
C VAL A 43 2.57 -12.10 14.84
N SER A 44 3.57 -12.31 15.68
CA SER A 44 4.07 -11.28 16.60
C SER A 44 4.97 -10.30 15.86
N LEU A 45 4.58 -9.03 15.82
CA LEU A 45 5.41 -7.95 15.31
C LEU A 45 6.23 -7.37 16.46
N THR A 46 7.54 -7.20 16.23
CA THR A 46 8.49 -6.76 17.25
C THR A 46 8.44 -5.26 17.53
N HIS A 47 7.75 -4.49 16.70
CA HIS A 47 7.70 -3.05 16.82
C HIS A 47 6.34 -2.56 17.28
N HIS A 48 6.34 -1.63 18.23
CA HIS A 48 5.13 -1.11 18.85
C HIS A 48 4.33 -0.16 17.96
N ASP A 49 4.98 0.59 17.06
CA ASP A 49 4.31 1.49 16.12
C ASP A 49 4.79 1.24 14.68
N MET A 50 3.97 0.52 13.93
CA MET A 50 4.23 0.20 12.52
C MET A 50 3.87 1.37 11.59
N VAL A 51 2.99 2.28 12.01
CA VAL A 51 2.62 3.47 11.23
C VAL A 51 3.77 4.46 11.25
N ALA A 52 4.34 4.73 12.42
CA ALA A 52 5.53 5.58 12.55
C ALA A 52 6.72 5.05 11.73
N GLN A 53 6.89 3.72 11.65
CA GLN A 53 7.92 3.14 10.79
C GLN A 53 7.67 3.37 9.31
N VAL A 54 6.43 3.25 8.84
CA VAL A 54 6.09 3.55 7.44
C VAL A 54 6.43 5.00 7.11
N VAL A 55 6.08 5.94 7.99
CA VAL A 55 6.44 7.36 7.84
C VAL A 55 7.95 7.56 7.82
N ALA A 56 8.68 6.96 8.77
CA ALA A 56 10.13 7.05 8.82
C ALA A 56 10.81 6.47 7.57
N VAL A 57 10.26 5.40 6.98
CA VAL A 57 10.75 4.86 5.71
C VAL A 57 10.48 5.84 4.56
N CYS A 58 9.30 6.46 4.50
CA CYS A 58 8.99 7.50 3.51
C CYS A 58 9.97 8.67 3.61
N GLU A 59 10.29 9.14 4.81
CA GLU A 59 11.25 10.23 5.04
C GLU A 59 12.68 9.83 4.64
N LYS A 60 13.16 8.66 5.10
CA LYS A 60 14.50 8.14 4.75
C LYS A 60 14.66 7.89 3.24
N THR A 61 13.56 7.62 2.55
CA THR A 61 13.55 7.36 1.11
C THR A 61 12.83 8.47 0.34
N SER A 62 12.84 9.70 0.87
CA SER A 62 11.99 10.79 0.37
C SER A 62 12.12 11.05 -1.13
N GLY A 63 13.34 11.00 -1.66
CA GLY A 63 13.64 11.17 -3.08
C GLY A 63 13.28 9.96 -3.96
N ASN A 64 12.91 8.81 -3.40
CA ASN A 64 12.72 7.58 -4.16
C ASN A 64 11.35 7.52 -4.85
N ILE A 65 11.36 6.99 -6.08
CA ILE A 65 10.17 6.49 -6.77
C ILE A 65 10.11 4.99 -6.48
N ASN A 66 9.11 4.53 -5.75
CA ASN A 66 8.98 3.11 -5.40
C ASN A 66 8.74 2.21 -6.63
N SER A 67 9.03 0.91 -6.49
CA SER A 67 8.93 -0.10 -7.55
C SER A 67 7.57 -0.10 -8.25
N MET A 68 6.48 -0.08 -7.48
CA MET A 68 5.12 -0.11 -8.02
C MET A 68 4.81 1.12 -8.87
N LEU A 69 5.23 2.32 -8.44
CA LEU A 69 5.09 3.53 -9.25
C LEU A 69 5.93 3.42 -10.54
N GLN A 70 7.16 2.90 -10.46
CA GLN A 70 7.97 2.67 -11.66
C GLN A 70 7.29 1.71 -12.65
N ASP A 71 6.66 0.65 -12.16
CA ASP A 71 5.90 -0.29 -12.99
C ASP A 71 4.67 0.37 -13.61
N VAL A 72 3.92 1.16 -12.85
CA VAL A 72 2.79 1.95 -13.38
C VAL A 72 3.24 2.92 -14.47
N LEU A 73 4.34 3.64 -14.27
CA LEU A 73 4.90 4.57 -15.26
C LEU A 73 5.38 3.87 -16.53
N ARG A 74 5.87 2.63 -16.39
CA ARG A 74 6.34 1.80 -17.51
C ARG A 74 5.26 0.88 -18.09
N LYS A 75 4.00 1.02 -17.65
CA LYS A 75 2.87 0.17 -18.06
C LYS A 75 3.16 -1.34 -17.89
N ARG A 76 3.87 -1.71 -16.82
CA ARG A 76 4.18 -3.10 -16.46
C ARG A 76 3.25 -3.58 -15.36
N LYS A 77 3.03 -4.90 -15.32
CA LYS A 77 2.33 -5.53 -14.21
C LYS A 77 3.07 -5.27 -12.89
N THR A 78 2.34 -4.88 -11.86
CA THR A 78 2.88 -4.58 -10.54
C THR A 78 2.82 -5.78 -9.60
N GLU A 79 3.45 -5.63 -8.43
CA GLU A 79 3.39 -6.58 -7.31
C GLU A 79 2.15 -6.44 -6.40
N ILE A 80 1.12 -5.67 -6.80
CA ILE A 80 -0.03 -5.33 -5.94
C ILE A 80 -0.76 -6.56 -5.37
N GLN A 81 -0.86 -7.64 -6.15
CA GLN A 81 -1.52 -8.88 -5.70
C GLN A 81 -0.73 -9.63 -4.62
N PHE A 82 0.57 -9.41 -4.52
CA PHE A 82 1.44 -10.03 -3.53
C PHE A 82 1.56 -9.19 -2.26
N ILE A 83 1.38 -7.87 -2.35
CA ILE A 83 1.39 -6.96 -1.20
C ILE A 83 -0.04 -6.82 -0.63
N ASN A 84 -0.83 -5.89 -1.17
CA ASN A 84 -2.19 -5.63 -0.68
C ASN A 84 -3.14 -6.81 -0.96
N GLY A 85 -2.96 -7.49 -2.10
CA GLY A 85 -3.74 -8.68 -2.41
C GLY A 85 -3.54 -9.83 -1.42
N ALA A 86 -2.36 -9.98 -0.82
CA ALA A 86 -2.13 -10.98 0.22
C ALA A 86 -2.89 -10.63 1.50
N ILE A 87 -2.87 -9.37 1.93
CA ILE A 87 -3.63 -8.90 3.09
C ILE A 87 -5.13 -9.15 2.90
N VAL A 88 -5.68 -8.82 1.72
CA VAL A 88 -7.11 -9.03 1.43
C VAL A 88 -7.48 -10.52 1.42
N ARG A 89 -6.64 -11.38 0.84
CA ARG A 89 -6.88 -12.84 0.82
C ARG A 89 -6.87 -13.40 2.23
N GLU A 90 -5.85 -13.07 3.01
CA GLU A 90 -5.71 -13.58 4.38
C GLU A 90 -6.78 -13.03 5.32
N GLY A 91 -7.13 -11.74 5.20
CA GLY A 91 -8.25 -11.16 5.93
C GLY A 91 -9.57 -11.88 5.65
N GLY A 92 -9.84 -12.19 4.38
CA GLY A 92 -11.01 -13.00 4.00
C GLY A 92 -11.03 -14.40 4.63
N ARG A 93 -9.88 -15.09 4.72
CA ARG A 93 -9.78 -16.42 5.35
C ARG A 93 -10.00 -16.38 6.86
N LEU A 94 -9.69 -15.26 7.49
CA LEU A 94 -9.68 -15.10 8.95
C LEU A 94 -10.90 -14.34 9.47
N GLY A 95 -11.78 -13.87 8.58
CA GLY A 95 -12.92 -13.02 8.93
C GLY A 95 -12.54 -11.60 9.35
N VAL A 96 -11.38 -11.10 8.91
CA VAL A 96 -10.89 -9.74 9.18
C VAL A 96 -11.22 -8.83 8.00
N SER A 97 -11.83 -7.69 8.29
CA SER A 97 -12.18 -6.70 7.27
C SER A 97 -10.93 -5.96 6.78
N THR A 98 -10.80 -5.82 5.46
CA THR A 98 -9.65 -5.13 4.81
C THR A 98 -10.10 -4.19 3.67
N PRO A 99 -11.08 -3.31 3.91
CA PRO A 99 -11.71 -2.49 2.87
C PRO A 99 -10.72 -1.55 2.15
N VAL A 100 -9.79 -0.92 2.86
CA VAL A 100 -8.85 0.05 2.30
C VAL A 100 -7.79 -0.67 1.49
N ASN A 101 -7.24 -1.78 1.99
CA ASN A 101 -6.34 -2.63 1.22
C ASN A 101 -7.00 -3.19 -0.04
N ARG A 102 -8.29 -3.56 0.04
CA ARG A 102 -9.07 -4.00 -1.12
C ARG A 102 -9.24 -2.89 -2.14
N ALA A 103 -9.67 -1.70 -1.72
CA ALA A 103 -9.89 -0.57 -2.61
C ALA A 103 -8.60 -0.16 -3.33
N VAL A 104 -7.49 -0.02 -2.60
CA VAL A 104 -6.19 0.34 -3.18
C VAL A 104 -5.68 -0.74 -4.13
N ARG A 105 -5.85 -2.02 -3.80
CA ARG A 105 -5.54 -3.14 -4.71
C ARG A 105 -6.33 -3.03 -6.01
N ASP A 106 -7.65 -2.82 -5.91
CA ASP A 106 -8.54 -2.82 -7.06
C ASP A 106 -8.30 -1.61 -7.96
N LEU A 107 -7.96 -0.45 -7.39
CA LEU A 107 -7.58 0.74 -8.16
C LEU A 107 -6.29 0.53 -8.96
N ILE A 108 -5.26 -0.08 -8.37
CA ILE A 108 -4.02 -0.39 -9.11
C ILE A 108 -4.29 -1.43 -10.21
N MET A 109 -5.07 -2.47 -9.93
CA MET A 109 -5.46 -3.45 -10.96
C MET A 109 -6.27 -2.83 -12.10
N ALA A 110 -7.15 -1.86 -11.78
CA ALA A 110 -7.88 -1.10 -12.80
C ALA A 110 -6.94 -0.22 -13.64
N ILE A 111 -5.94 0.42 -13.01
CA ILE A 111 -4.87 1.12 -13.71
C ILE A 111 -4.13 0.18 -14.67
N GLU A 112 -3.72 -1.01 -14.21
CA GLU A 112 -3.06 -2.02 -15.05
C GLU A 112 -3.91 -2.41 -16.26
N ALA A 113 -5.21 -2.68 -16.04
CA ALA A 113 -6.15 -3.01 -17.11
C ALA A 113 -6.40 -1.85 -18.10
N SER A 114 -6.06 -0.63 -17.71
CA SER A 114 -6.25 0.58 -18.53
C SER A 114 -5.01 0.99 -19.32
N TYR A 115 -3.85 0.34 -19.18
CA TYR A 115 -2.59 0.82 -19.76
C TYR A 115 -2.64 1.12 -21.26
N GLU A 116 -3.32 0.30 -22.06
CA GLU A 116 -3.49 0.50 -23.51
C GLU A 116 -4.51 1.59 -23.86
N LYS A 117 -5.32 2.03 -22.90
CA LYS A 117 -6.40 3.03 -23.05
C LYS A 117 -6.06 4.39 -22.45
N GLN A 118 -4.95 4.49 -21.69
CA GLN A 118 -4.52 5.74 -21.06
C GLN A 118 -4.10 6.75 -22.13
N VAL A 119 -4.66 7.97 -22.02
CA VAL A 119 -4.37 9.14 -22.86
C VAL A 119 -3.13 9.87 -22.35
#